data_AF-A0A259DUU8-F1
#
_entry.id   AF-A0A259DUU8-F1
#
_cell.length_a   1.000
_cell.length_b   1.000
_cell.length_c   1.000
_cell.angle_alpha   90.00
_cell.angle_beta   90.00
_cell.angle_gamma   90.00
#
_symmetry.space_group_name_H-M   'P 1'
#
loop_
_entity.id
_entity.type
_entity.pdbx_description
1 polymer ?
#
loop_
_entity_poly.entity_id
_entity_poly.type
_entity_poly.pdbx_seq_one_letter_code
_entity_poly.pdbx_strand_id
1 'polypeptide(L)'
;MDGVALSGLATIAVVSAGGAGVASDEATSAVQKVLARRGVVLSDAAAARLTVAIAERPAGLALLTDGGTVLSGAKAKRLFQNCEDRTHRLLLVLETAGAAPVRAWAEEDHCKGDLAASVMPLAERAVAALVDDRTGLTLRSGRD
;
A
#
# COMPACT_ATOMS: atom_id res chain seq x y z
N MET A 1 5.32 -12.56 -19.56
CA MET A 1 5.64 -11.27 -18.92
C MET A 1 5.97 -11.64 -17.50
N ASP A 2 7.26 -11.73 -17.23
CA ASP A 2 7.80 -12.54 -16.15
C ASP A 2 7.73 -11.77 -14.83
N GLY A 3 6.98 -12.32 -13.87
CA GLY A 3 6.92 -11.82 -12.49
C GLY A 3 8.24 -12.09 -11.78
N VAL A 4 9.15 -11.11 -11.83
CA VAL A 4 10.57 -11.27 -11.43
C VAL A 4 10.90 -10.58 -10.12
N ALA A 5 10.11 -9.60 -9.64
CA ALA A 5 10.56 -8.70 -8.58
C ALA A 5 10.91 -9.39 -7.25
N LEU A 6 10.22 -10.49 -6.92
CA LEU A 6 10.46 -11.28 -5.71
C LEU A 6 11.10 -12.66 -5.98
N SER A 7 10.97 -13.18 -7.20
CA SER A 7 11.32 -14.55 -7.58
C SER A 7 12.83 -14.86 -7.53
N GLY A 8 13.68 -13.83 -7.46
CA GLY A 8 15.14 -13.97 -7.31
C GLY A 8 15.69 -13.63 -5.92
N LEU A 9 14.84 -13.25 -4.96
CA LEU A 9 15.28 -12.80 -3.64
C LEU A 9 15.26 -13.96 -2.64
N ALA A 10 16.44 -14.33 -2.15
CA ALA A 10 16.58 -15.38 -1.14
C ALA A 10 16.02 -14.97 0.23
N THR A 11 16.17 -13.69 0.60
CA THR A 11 15.67 -13.12 1.85
C THR A 11 15.28 -11.65 1.67
N ILE A 12 14.33 -11.17 2.48
CA ILE A 12 13.87 -9.77 2.47
C ILE A 12 13.76 -9.23 3.90
N ALA A 13 14.23 -8.01 4.12
CA ALA A 13 14.04 -7.25 5.35
C ALA A 13 12.80 -6.36 5.17
N VAL A 14 11.79 -6.50 6.05
CA VAL A 14 10.56 -5.71 5.97
C VAL A 14 10.59 -4.61 7.02
N VAL A 15 10.35 -3.37 6.61
CA VAL A 15 10.40 -2.19 7.49
C VAL A 15 9.16 -1.32 7.32
N SER A 16 8.77 -0.57 8.34
CA SER A 16 7.72 0.44 8.23
C SER A 16 8.28 1.81 7.83
N ALA A 17 7.53 2.56 7.03
CA ALA A 17 7.87 3.93 6.62
C ALA A 17 7.36 5.01 7.58
N GLY A 18 6.44 4.66 8.49
CA GLY A 18 5.82 5.57 9.45
C GLY A 18 6.46 5.48 10.84
N GLY A 19 6.27 6.53 11.65
CA GLY A 19 6.57 6.46 13.08
C GLY A 19 5.78 5.33 13.77
N ALA A 20 6.19 4.95 15.00
CA ALA A 20 5.53 3.91 15.78
C ALA A 20 4.02 4.19 15.89
N GLY A 21 3.20 3.31 15.36
CA GLY A 21 1.75 3.48 15.28
C GLY A 21 1.07 2.17 14.92
N VAL A 22 -0.06 1.89 15.58
CA VAL A 22 -0.75 0.60 15.50
C VAL A 22 -1.06 0.18 14.06
N ALA A 23 -1.55 1.11 13.22
CA ALA A 23 -1.84 0.81 11.82
C ALA A 23 -0.59 0.44 11.00
N SER A 24 0.56 1.09 11.27
CA SER A 24 1.84 0.77 10.62
C SER A 24 2.33 -0.62 11.02
N ASP A 25 2.17 -0.99 12.29
CA ASP A 25 2.56 -2.30 12.82
C ASP A 25 1.66 -3.42 12.27
N GLU A 26 0.35 -3.18 12.22
CA GLU A 26 -0.61 -4.09 11.61
C GLU A 26 -0.36 -4.28 10.12
N ALA A 27 -0.09 -3.21 9.38
CA ALA A 27 0.24 -3.27 7.96
C ALA A 27 1.54 -4.05 7.72
N THR A 28 2.57 -3.78 8.52
CA THR A 28 3.85 -4.50 8.44
C THR A 28 3.64 -5.99 8.73
N SER A 29 2.91 -6.34 9.80
CA SER A 29 2.59 -7.73 10.15
C SER A 29 1.78 -8.44 9.06
N ALA A 30 0.81 -7.75 8.45
CA ALA A 30 0.01 -8.29 7.35
C ALA A 30 0.88 -8.59 6.12
N VAL A 31 1.76 -7.67 5.72
CA VAL A 31 2.69 -7.87 4.60
C VAL A 31 3.63 -9.04 4.88
N GLN A 32 4.21 -9.12 6.08
CA GLN A 32 5.06 -10.25 6.49
C GLN A 32 4.32 -11.59 6.39
N LYS A 33 3.07 -11.67 6.87
CA LYS A 33 2.23 -12.88 6.77
C LYS A 33 1.99 -13.28 5.32
N VAL A 34 1.69 -12.33 4.44
CA VAL A 34 1.43 -12.61 3.02
C VAL A 34 2.70 -13.09 2.31
N LEU A 35 3.85 -12.46 2.59
CA LEU A 35 5.15 -12.87 2.04
C LEU A 35 5.53 -14.29 2.51
N ALA A 36 5.37 -14.58 3.80
CA ALA A 36 5.65 -15.91 4.35
C ALA A 36 4.75 -16.99 3.73
N ARG A 37 3.46 -16.72 3.53
CA ARG A 37 2.54 -17.63 2.81
C ARG A 37 2.95 -17.91 1.37
N ARG A 38 3.69 -16.98 0.74
CA ARG A 38 4.25 -17.13 -0.61
C ARG A 38 5.66 -17.73 -0.62
N GLY A 39 6.17 -18.17 0.54
CA GLY A 39 7.47 -18.83 0.67
C GLY A 39 8.67 -17.89 0.72
N VAL A 40 8.45 -16.58 0.89
CA VAL A 40 9.54 -15.60 1.04
C VAL A 40 10.12 -15.69 2.45
N VAL A 41 11.45 -15.82 2.55
CA VAL A 41 12.16 -15.84 3.84
C VAL A 41 12.41 -14.41 4.30
N LEU A 42 12.03 -14.11 5.54
CA LEU A 42 12.22 -12.80 6.15
C LEU A 42 13.51 -12.79 6.97
N SER A 43 14.35 -11.77 6.80
CA SER A 43 15.58 -11.60 7.57
C SER A 43 15.96 -10.13 7.64
N ASP A 44 16.21 -9.63 8.85
CA ASP A 44 16.65 -8.25 9.07
C ASP A 44 18.04 -7.96 8.47
N ALA A 45 18.83 -9.01 8.19
CA ALA A 45 20.14 -8.91 7.56
C ALA A 45 20.09 -9.05 6.02
N ALA A 46 18.88 -9.08 5.42
CA ALA A 46 18.73 -9.20 3.98
C ALA A 46 19.25 -7.95 3.24
N ALA A 47 19.87 -8.17 2.08
CA ALA A 47 20.31 -7.09 1.19
C ALA A 47 19.15 -6.39 0.47
N ALA A 48 17.99 -7.06 0.37
CA ALA A 48 16.76 -6.48 -0.16
C ALA A 48 15.90 -5.94 0.99
N ARG A 49 15.46 -4.69 0.86
CA ARG A 49 14.64 -4.00 1.85
C ARG A 49 13.27 -3.69 1.26
N LEU A 50 12.21 -4.10 1.95
CA LEU A 50 10.84 -3.81 1.60
C LEU A 50 10.26 -2.83 2.62
N THR A 51 10.00 -1.60 2.17
CA THR A 51 9.38 -0.56 2.96
C THR A 51 7.87 -0.59 2.79
N VAL A 52 7.15 -0.63 3.92
CA VAL A 52 5.67 -0.68 4.00
C VAL A 52 5.16 0.66 4.52
N ALA A 53 4.23 1.26 3.79
CA ALA A 53 3.54 2.48 4.21
C ALA A 53 2.02 2.28 4.08
N ILE A 54 1.29 2.65 5.12
CA ILE A 54 -0.18 2.65 5.15
C ILE A 54 -0.66 4.08 5.34
N ALA A 55 -1.68 4.48 4.59
CA ALA A 55 -2.28 5.80 4.68
C ALA A 55 -3.79 5.73 4.53
N GLU A 56 -4.49 6.62 5.23
CA GLU A 56 -5.91 6.93 5.04
C GLU A 56 -6.00 8.38 4.56
N ARG A 57 -6.68 8.60 3.44
CA ARG A 57 -6.90 9.95 2.89
C ARG A 57 -8.39 10.21 2.70
N PRO A 58 -8.96 11.25 3.31
CA PRO A 58 -10.27 11.77 2.94
C PRO A 58 -10.31 12.15 1.45
N ALA A 59 -11.38 11.80 0.75
CA ALA A 59 -11.53 12.09 -0.68
C ALA A 59 -11.78 13.59 -0.95
N GLY A 60 -12.19 14.36 0.06
CA GLY A 60 -12.35 15.81 0.00
C GLY A 60 -11.06 16.60 0.21
N LEU A 61 -9.91 15.96 0.42
CA LEU A 61 -8.63 16.64 0.51
C LEU A 61 -8.11 17.03 -0.88
N ALA A 62 -7.96 18.32 -1.12
CA ALA A 62 -7.29 18.85 -2.30
C ALA A 62 -5.77 18.89 -2.06
N LEU A 63 -5.00 18.51 -3.08
CA LEU A 63 -3.55 18.76 -3.13
C LEU A 63 -3.30 20.03 -3.92
N LEU A 64 -2.58 20.96 -3.31
CA LEU A 64 -2.21 22.24 -3.89
C LEU A 64 -0.67 22.31 -3.93
N THR A 65 -0.11 22.96 -4.95
CA THR A 65 1.27 23.43 -4.90
C THR A 65 1.38 24.58 -3.90
N ASP A 66 2.60 24.91 -3.49
CA ASP A 66 2.88 26.07 -2.63
C ASP A 66 2.39 27.40 -3.27
N GLY A 67 2.28 27.44 -4.60
CA GLY A 67 1.70 28.56 -5.36
C GLY A 67 0.18 28.52 -5.51
N GLY A 68 -0.53 27.60 -4.84
CA GLY A 68 -1.99 27.48 -4.89
C GLY A 68 -2.55 26.75 -6.11
N THR A 69 -1.71 26.19 -6.98
CA THR A 69 -2.17 25.41 -8.13
C THR A 69 -2.71 24.07 -7.67
N VAL A 70 -3.95 23.75 -8.03
CA VAL A 70 -4.57 22.46 -7.70
C VAL A 70 -3.88 21.33 -8.48
N LEU A 71 -3.17 20.46 -7.78
CA LEU A 71 -2.60 19.22 -8.31
C LEU A 71 -3.64 18.09 -8.33
N SER A 72 -4.51 18.07 -7.33
CA SER A 72 -5.64 17.14 -7.24
C SER A 72 -6.80 17.85 -6.55
N GLY A 73 -7.93 17.98 -7.22
CA GLY A 73 -9.12 18.60 -6.65
C GLY A 73 -9.77 17.73 -5.57
N ALA A 74 -10.46 18.37 -4.62
CA ALA A 74 -11.33 17.68 -3.68
C ALA A 74 -12.47 16.98 -4.44
N LYS A 75 -12.72 15.70 -4.13
CA LYS A 75 -13.80 14.95 -4.75
C LYS A 75 -15.14 15.46 -4.21
N ALA A 76 -16.03 15.87 -5.11
CA ALA A 76 -17.38 16.29 -4.72
C ALA A 76 -18.19 15.10 -4.19
N LYS A 77 -18.91 15.32 -3.09
CA LYS A 77 -19.87 14.37 -2.52
C LYS A 77 -21.01 14.13 -3.52
N ARG A 78 -21.31 12.87 -3.84
CA ARG A 78 -22.39 12.52 -4.78
C ARG A 78 -23.76 12.78 -4.14
N LEU A 79 -24.79 13.00 -4.98
CA LEU A 79 -26.15 13.40 -4.56
C LEU A 79 -26.85 12.47 -3.54
N PHE A 80 -26.33 11.26 -3.30
CA PHE A 80 -26.85 10.30 -2.32
C PHE A 80 -25.79 9.69 -1.39
N GLN A 81 -24.57 10.24 -1.37
CA GLN A 81 -23.56 9.80 -0.42
C GLN A 81 -23.93 10.33 0.98
N ASN A 82 -23.93 9.48 2.00
CA ASN A 82 -24.15 9.92 3.38
C ASN A 82 -22.82 10.34 4.06
N CYS A 83 -21.69 9.75 3.67
CA CYS A 83 -20.35 10.09 4.14
C CYS A 83 -19.44 10.62 3.02
N GLU A 84 -18.30 11.17 3.43
CA GLU A 84 -17.16 11.46 2.55
C GLU A 84 -16.40 10.16 2.30
N ASP A 85 -16.07 9.86 1.03
CA ASP A 85 -15.22 8.71 0.72
C ASP A 85 -13.85 8.89 1.38
N ARG A 86 -13.25 7.78 1.80
CA ARG A 86 -11.90 7.70 2.32
C ARG A 86 -11.15 6.65 1.52
N THR A 87 -9.94 6.99 1.08
CA THR A 87 -9.06 6.06 0.38
C THR A 87 -8.06 5.48 1.36
N HIS A 88 -8.10 4.18 1.55
CA HIS A 88 -7.09 3.42 2.28
C HIS A 88 -6.05 2.94 1.28
N ARG A 89 -4.78 3.27 1.50
CA ARG A 89 -3.68 2.93 0.59
C ARG A 89 -2.56 2.22 1.34
N LEU A 90 -2.16 1.06 0.84
CA LEU A 90 -0.92 0.40 1.23
C LEU A 90 0.08 0.48 0.08
N LEU A 91 1.24 1.07 0.35
CA LEU A 91 2.36 1.20 -0.56
C LEU A 91 3.52 0.30 -0.11
N LEU A 92 4.12 -0.37 -1.08
CA LEU A 92 5.33 -1.16 -0.96
C LEU A 92 6.42 -0.54 -1.83
N VAL A 93 7.60 -0.39 -1.25
CA VAL A 93 8.82 0.03 -1.97
C VAL A 93 9.89 -1.01 -1.72
N LEU A 94 10.28 -1.75 -2.77
CA LEU A 94 11.34 -2.74 -2.74
C LEU A 94 12.63 -2.10 -3.24
N GLU A 95 13.65 -2.12 -2.39
CA GLU A 95 14.99 -1.62 -2.67
C GLU A 95 15.97 -2.79 -2.67
N THR A 96 16.73 -2.93 -3.75
CA THR A 96 17.77 -3.96 -3.91
C THR A 96 19.05 -3.29 -4.39
N ALA A 97 20.20 -3.73 -3.87
CA ALA A 97 21.48 -3.18 -4.27
C ALA A 97 21.69 -3.27 -5.80
N GLY A 98 22.01 -2.14 -6.44
CA GLY A 98 22.30 -2.08 -7.87
C GLY A 98 21.09 -2.06 -8.81
N ALA A 99 19.86 -1.98 -8.29
CA ALA A 99 18.66 -1.81 -9.12
C ALA A 99 17.82 -0.60 -8.69
N ALA A 100 16.99 -0.11 -9.62
CA ALA A 100 16.03 0.94 -9.32
C ALA A 100 14.95 0.41 -8.34
N PRO A 101 14.46 1.24 -7.39
CA PRO A 101 13.40 0.82 -6.48
C PRO A 101 12.12 0.42 -7.22
N VAL A 102 11.56 -0.73 -6.89
CA VAL A 102 10.28 -1.20 -7.42
C VAL A 102 9.16 -0.76 -6.49
N ARG A 103 8.09 -0.19 -7.04
CA ARG A 103 6.96 0.31 -6.26
C ARG A 103 5.68 -0.41 -6.65
N ALA A 104 4.97 -0.92 -5.66
CA ALA A 104 3.67 -1.53 -5.82
C ALA A 104 2.72 -0.97 -4.76
N TRP A 105 1.45 -0.81 -5.09
CA TRP A 105 0.46 -0.33 -4.12
C TRP A 105 -0.90 -0.94 -4.37
N ALA A 106 -1.71 -0.97 -3.32
CA ALA A 106 -3.12 -1.26 -3.37
C ALA A 106 -3.89 -0.13 -2.72
N GLU A 107 -5.04 0.21 -3.29
CA GLU A 107 -5.96 1.23 -2.79
C GLU A 107 -7.39 0.71 -2.74
N GLU A 108 -8.11 1.08 -1.69
CA GLU A 108 -9.55 0.86 -1.56
C GLU A 108 -10.26 2.14 -1.10
N ASP A 109 -11.33 2.50 -1.81
CA ASP A 109 -12.25 3.55 -1.39
C ASP A 109 -13.35 3.00 -0.49
N HIS A 110 -13.61 3.67 0.63
CA HIS A 110 -14.60 3.31 1.65
C HIS A 110 -15.36 4.55 2.14
N CYS A 111 -16.67 4.46 2.32
CA CYS A 111 -17.44 5.56 2.93
C CYS A 111 -17.44 5.46 4.46
N LYS A 112 -17.69 4.26 5.01
CA LYS A 112 -17.67 3.98 6.47
C LYS A 112 -16.71 2.88 6.88
N GLY A 113 -15.93 2.36 5.94
CA GLY A 113 -14.93 1.33 6.21
C GLY A 113 -13.89 1.77 7.24
N ASP A 114 -13.42 0.80 8.01
CA ASP A 114 -12.32 0.95 8.96
C ASP A 114 -11.00 0.58 8.27
N LEU A 115 -9.95 1.36 8.53
CA LEU A 115 -8.62 1.13 7.99
C LEU A 115 -8.11 -0.25 8.42
N ALA A 116 -8.30 -0.64 9.68
CA ALA A 116 -7.86 -1.94 10.21
C ALA A 116 -8.47 -3.12 9.42
N ALA A 117 -9.75 -3.02 9.06
CA ALA A 117 -10.43 -4.02 8.24
C ALA A 117 -9.90 -4.11 6.79
N SER A 118 -9.26 -3.04 6.32
CA SER A 118 -8.70 -2.93 4.97
C SER A 118 -7.25 -3.42 4.88
N VAL A 119 -6.53 -3.50 6.00
CA VAL A 119 -5.08 -3.80 6.02
C VAL A 119 -4.74 -5.12 5.34
N MET A 120 -5.40 -6.23 5.70
CA MET A 120 -5.07 -7.54 5.15
C MET A 120 -5.39 -7.66 3.64
N PRO A 121 -6.58 -7.27 3.16
CA PRO A 121 -6.86 -7.23 1.72
C PRO A 121 -5.88 -6.34 0.93
N LEU A 122 -5.51 -5.17 1.47
CA LEU A 122 -4.54 -4.28 0.85
C LEU A 122 -3.15 -4.93 0.79
N ALA A 123 -2.71 -5.61 1.84
CA ALA A 123 -1.43 -6.32 1.86
C ALA A 123 -1.37 -7.45 0.83
N GLU A 124 -2.42 -8.28 0.74
CA GLU A 124 -2.50 -9.36 -0.24
C GLU A 124 -2.37 -8.83 -1.68
N ARG A 125 -3.04 -7.72 -1.97
CA ARG A 125 -3.05 -7.11 -3.31
C ARG A 125 -1.77 -6.37 -3.63
N ALA A 126 -1.22 -5.61 -2.69
CA ALA A 126 0.03 -4.89 -2.91
C ALA A 126 1.19 -5.88 -3.12
N VAL A 127 1.24 -6.97 -2.35
CA VAL A 127 2.24 -8.03 -2.55
C VAL A 127 2.00 -8.76 -3.88
N ALA A 128 0.76 -9.04 -4.26
CA ALA A 128 0.47 -9.60 -5.58
C ALA A 128 0.94 -8.68 -6.71
N ALA A 129 0.65 -7.38 -6.63
CA ALA A 129 1.12 -6.38 -7.57
C ALA A 129 2.64 -6.34 -7.65
N LEU A 130 3.33 -6.43 -6.50
CA LEU A 130 4.79 -6.50 -6.44
C LEU A 130 5.34 -7.76 -7.13
N VAL A 131 4.74 -8.93 -6.92
CA VAL A 131 5.17 -10.19 -7.56
C VAL A 131 4.96 -10.14 -9.08
N ASP A 132 3.82 -9.61 -9.51
CA ASP A 132 3.41 -9.57 -10.91
C ASP A 132 4.08 -8.42 -11.70
N ASP A 133 4.97 -7.65 -11.06
CA ASP A 133 5.59 -6.43 -11.58
C ASP A 133 4.56 -5.41 -12.11
N ARG A 134 3.42 -5.30 -11.40
CA ARG A 134 2.35 -4.36 -11.70
C ARG A 134 2.50 -3.10 -10.86
N THR A 135 2.49 -1.95 -11.52
CA THR A 135 2.46 -0.64 -10.87
C THR A 135 1.03 -0.26 -10.50
N GLY A 136 0.62 -0.65 -9.29
CA GLY A 136 -0.59 -0.15 -8.65
C GLY A 136 -1.89 -0.86 -8.99
N LEU A 137 -2.74 -1.02 -7.98
CA LEU A 137 -4.10 -1.55 -8.11
C LEU A 137 -5.08 -0.67 -7.31
N THR A 138 -6.01 0.00 -8.00
CA THR A 138 -7.10 0.76 -7.36
C THR A 138 -8.39 -0.04 -7.45
N LEU A 139 -9.03 -0.28 -6.31
CA LEU A 139 -10.27 -1.05 -6.21
C LEU A 139 -11.31 -0.27 -5.40
N ARG A 140 -12.59 -0.57 -5.66
CA ARG A 140 -13.69 -0.07 -4.84
C ARG A 140 -14.30 -1.25 -4.09
N SER A 141 -14.11 -1.26 -2.77
CA SER A 141 -14.83 -2.16 -1.89
C SER A 141 -16.30 -1.75 -1.91
N GLY A 142 -17.21 -2.64 -2.30
CA GLY A 142 -18.65 -2.39 -2.20
C GLY A 142 -19.22 -2.57 -0.78
N ARG A 143 -18.36 -2.78 0.22
CA ARG A 143 -18.75 -2.84 1.63
C ARG A 143 -18.58 -1.44 2.23
N ASP A 144 -19.71 -0.74 2.33
CA ASP A 144 -19.89 0.51 3.07
C ASP A 144 -20.74 0.28 4.33
#